data_AF-A0A7G2FEH0-F1
#
_entry.id   AF-A0A7G2FEH0-F1
#
_cell.length_a   1.000
_cell.length_b   1.000
_cell.length_c   1.000
_cell.angle_alpha   90.00
_cell.angle_beta   90.00
_cell.angle_gamma   90.00
#
_symmetry.space_group_name_H-M   'P 1'
#
loop_
_entity.id
_entity.type
_entity.pdbx_description
1 polymer ?
#
loop_
_entity_poly.entity_id
_entity_poly.type
_entity_poly.pdbx_seq_one_letter_code
_entity_poly.pdbx_strand_id
1 'polypeptide(L)'
;MVSFCGRRFAFLIIFLFAAQYERVYAGSFHKDVQIHWGDGRGKILDNVGNLLSLSLDKFSGSGFQSHQEFLYGKVEVQMKLVPGNSAGTVTTFYLKSPGTTWDEIDFEFLGNISGHPYTLHTNVYTKGTGDKEQQFHLWFDPTVDFHTYYGIPIREFKNSEALGVPFPKHQPMRLYASLWEAEHWATRGGLEKTDWSKAPFTAFYRNYNVDACVWANGKSSCSANSSWFTQVLDFKGKNRVKWAQRKYMVYNYCTDKKRFPQGAPPEALFFLTSSANLMEWSEEEGEILPDFVDNYYFIDQSEELVKFCDLPLKWNSVDYDDDSSGLSVFLRGNIDSGDESFSKLVKGWNFYLSSVDEHPKIEFLHFVKRNPDVASGDVWSSLQKVHGIQPSEDDF
;
A
#
# COMPACT_ATOMS: atom_id res chain seq x y z
N MET A 1 18.66 -43.70 -52.19
CA MET A 1 19.28 -43.13 -50.97
C MET A 1 18.26 -42.24 -50.28
N VAL A 2 18.16 -42.34 -48.95
CA VAL A 2 17.78 -41.29 -47.95
C VAL A 2 16.72 -40.26 -48.42
N SER A 3 15.43 -40.45 -48.10
CA SER A 3 14.76 -40.09 -46.83
C SER A 3 14.70 -38.59 -46.53
N PHE A 4 13.51 -37.99 -46.64
CA PHE A 4 13.15 -36.72 -45.99
C PHE A 4 11.62 -36.59 -45.82
N CYS A 5 11.05 -37.26 -44.82
CA CYS A 5 9.68 -36.98 -44.35
C CYS A 5 9.55 -37.27 -42.84
N GLY A 6 9.98 -36.32 -42.01
CA GLY A 6 10.02 -36.53 -40.56
C GLY A 6 10.39 -35.32 -39.68
N ARG A 7 10.22 -34.08 -40.16
CA ARG A 7 10.64 -32.88 -39.40
C ARG A 7 9.59 -31.77 -39.22
N ARG A 8 8.36 -31.93 -39.71
CA ARG A 8 7.28 -30.92 -39.51
C ARG A 8 6.23 -31.27 -38.45
N PHE A 9 6.16 -32.53 -37.98
CA PHE A 9 5.24 -32.92 -36.89
C PHE A 9 5.84 -32.80 -35.48
N ALA A 10 7.17 -32.87 -35.32
CA ALA A 10 7.82 -32.81 -34.01
C ALA A 10 7.68 -31.43 -33.32
N PHE A 11 7.70 -30.34 -34.09
CA PHE A 11 7.62 -28.97 -33.53
C PHE A 11 6.24 -28.63 -32.96
N LEU A 12 5.16 -29.20 -33.50
CA LEU A 12 3.79 -28.95 -33.03
C LEU A 12 3.49 -29.66 -31.70
N ILE A 13 4.15 -30.80 -31.42
CA ILE A 13 3.99 -31.52 -30.15
C ILE A 13 4.80 -30.84 -29.03
N ILE A 14 5.96 -30.26 -29.33
CA ILE A 14 6.76 -29.53 -28.33
C ILE A 14 6.06 -28.23 -27.87
N PHE A 15 5.37 -27.53 -28.77
CA PHE A 15 4.59 -26.34 -28.40
C PHE A 15 3.36 -26.63 -27.52
N LEU A 16 2.82 -27.86 -27.53
CA LEU A 16 1.71 -28.26 -26.65
C LEU A 16 2.16 -28.60 -25.21
N PHE A 17 3.45 -28.84 -24.97
CA PHE A 17 4.02 -29.01 -23.62
C PHE A 17 4.66 -27.74 -23.05
N ALA A 18 4.66 -26.64 -23.82
CA ALA A 18 4.99 -25.29 -23.34
C ALA A 18 3.74 -24.48 -22.93
N ALA A 19 2.58 -25.13 -22.83
CA ALA A 19 1.48 -24.62 -22.02
C ALA A 19 2.00 -24.46 -20.59
N GLN A 20 2.09 -23.20 -20.14
CA GLN A 20 2.72 -22.83 -18.89
C GLN A 20 2.07 -23.60 -17.75
N TYR A 21 2.88 -24.27 -16.93
CA TYR A 21 2.45 -24.64 -15.58
C TYR A 21 2.33 -23.35 -14.76
N GLU A 22 1.23 -22.62 -14.95
CA GLU A 22 0.68 -21.86 -13.84
C GLU A 22 0.44 -22.88 -12.72
N ARG A 23 1.29 -22.83 -11.69
CA ARG A 23 1.02 -23.54 -10.45
C ARG A 23 -0.11 -22.82 -9.72
N VAL A 24 -1.33 -23.00 -10.23
CA VAL A 24 -2.54 -22.80 -9.45
C VAL A 24 -2.57 -23.91 -8.41
N TYR A 25 -1.85 -23.70 -7.31
CA TYR A 25 -2.07 -24.47 -6.10
C TYR A 25 -3.40 -24.00 -5.52
N ALA A 26 -4.50 -24.60 -5.99
CA ALA A 26 -5.80 -24.42 -5.38
C ALA A 26 -5.72 -25.03 -3.97
N GLY A 27 -5.63 -24.18 -2.95
CA GLY A 27 -5.68 -24.60 -1.57
C GLY A 27 -7.02 -25.28 -1.26
N SER A 28 -6.99 -26.27 -0.38
CA SER A 28 -8.18 -26.98 0.08
C SER A 28 -8.37 -26.70 1.55
N PHE A 29 -9.53 -26.18 1.93
CA PHE A 29 -9.85 -25.89 3.33
C PHE A 29 -9.74 -27.14 4.22
N HIS A 30 -9.93 -28.36 3.70
CA HIS A 30 -9.74 -29.61 4.47
C HIS A 30 -8.26 -29.89 4.81
N LYS A 31 -7.33 -29.30 4.06
CA LYS A 31 -5.88 -29.50 4.22
C LYS A 31 -5.19 -28.34 4.92
N ASP A 32 -5.62 -27.11 4.59
CA ASP A 32 -4.83 -25.91 4.88
C ASP A 32 -5.35 -25.14 6.11
N VAL A 33 -6.61 -25.35 6.52
CA VAL A 33 -7.24 -24.68 7.68
C VAL A 33 -8.00 -25.66 8.57
N GLN A 34 -8.23 -25.24 9.82
CA GLN A 34 -9.14 -25.88 10.76
C GLN A 34 -10.19 -24.89 11.24
N ILE A 35 -11.44 -25.36 11.39
CA ILE A 35 -12.46 -24.60 12.13
C ILE A 35 -11.95 -24.45 13.58
N HIS A 36 -11.73 -23.20 14.00
CA HIS A 36 -11.15 -22.85 15.29
C HIS A 36 -12.23 -22.80 16.38
N TRP A 37 -13.42 -22.29 16.04
CA TRP A 37 -14.56 -22.19 16.95
C TRP A 37 -15.89 -22.04 16.17
N GLY A 38 -17.02 -22.14 16.90
CA GLY A 38 -18.35 -21.81 16.40
C GLY A 38 -19.40 -22.93 16.49
N ASP A 39 -19.05 -24.10 17.03
CA ASP A 39 -20.01 -25.18 17.32
C ASP A 39 -20.90 -25.53 16.10
N GLY A 40 -20.26 -25.98 15.02
CA GLY A 40 -20.93 -26.33 13.77
C GLY A 40 -21.34 -25.17 12.87
N ARG A 41 -21.12 -23.90 13.26
CA ARG A 41 -21.38 -22.72 12.41
C ARG A 41 -20.31 -22.45 11.34
N GLY A 42 -19.08 -22.89 11.58
CA GLY A 42 -18.05 -22.99 10.56
C GLY A 42 -18.16 -24.32 9.83
N LYS A 43 -18.35 -24.30 8.51
CA LYS A 43 -18.52 -25.50 7.67
C LYS A 43 -17.76 -25.41 6.38
N ILE A 44 -17.05 -26.47 6.02
CA ILE A 44 -16.59 -26.71 4.65
C ILE A 44 -17.76 -27.38 3.92
N LEU A 45 -18.29 -26.75 2.88
CA LEU A 45 -19.58 -27.10 2.27
C LEU A 45 -19.49 -28.15 1.15
N ASP A 46 -18.29 -28.42 0.65
CA ASP A 46 -18.05 -29.42 -0.39
C ASP A 46 -16.97 -30.45 0.00
N ASN A 47 -17.01 -31.58 -0.69
CA ASN A 47 -16.12 -32.72 -0.41
C ASN A 47 -14.66 -32.49 -0.86
N VAL A 48 -14.38 -31.44 -1.64
CA VAL A 48 -13.05 -31.13 -2.19
C VAL A 48 -12.31 -30.11 -1.31
N GLY A 49 -13.08 -29.31 -0.55
CA GLY A 49 -12.58 -28.25 0.31
C GLY A 49 -12.47 -26.89 -0.37
N ASN A 50 -13.28 -26.61 -1.40
CA ASN A 50 -13.17 -25.36 -2.17
C ASN A 50 -14.04 -24.22 -1.62
N LEU A 51 -15.12 -24.52 -0.91
CA LEU A 51 -16.06 -23.56 -0.34
C LEU A 51 -16.22 -23.76 1.18
N LEU A 52 -16.01 -22.70 1.94
CA LEU A 52 -16.23 -22.64 3.38
C LEU A 52 -17.26 -21.54 3.70
N SER A 53 -18.20 -21.83 4.60
CA SER A 53 -19.10 -20.83 5.17
C SER A 53 -18.84 -20.64 6.66
N LEU A 54 -18.85 -19.38 7.11
CA LEU A 54 -18.94 -19.02 8.52
C LEU A 54 -20.32 -18.40 8.77
N SER A 55 -21.04 -18.89 9.77
CA SER A 55 -22.30 -18.28 10.21
C SER A 55 -22.24 -17.72 11.64
N LEU A 56 -23.16 -16.81 11.92
CA LEU A 56 -23.33 -16.12 13.19
C LEU A 56 -24.81 -16.04 13.56
N ASP A 57 -25.10 -16.41 14.81
CA ASP A 57 -26.39 -16.24 15.46
C ASP A 57 -26.18 -15.74 16.91
N LYS A 58 -27.28 -15.51 17.63
CA LYS A 58 -27.28 -14.95 18.98
C LYS A 58 -26.54 -15.78 20.05
N PHE A 59 -26.12 -17.00 19.74
CA PHE A 59 -25.38 -17.88 20.65
C PHE A 59 -23.89 -17.90 20.33
N SER A 60 -23.52 -17.82 19.05
CA SER A 60 -22.11 -17.81 18.63
C SER A 60 -21.94 -17.34 17.20
N GLY A 61 -20.77 -16.77 16.93
CA GLY A 61 -20.20 -16.67 15.59
C GLY A 61 -19.49 -17.95 15.17
N SER A 62 -18.52 -17.81 14.27
CA SER A 62 -17.58 -18.90 13.95
C SER A 62 -16.29 -18.35 13.36
N GLY A 63 -15.25 -19.19 13.33
CA GLY A 63 -14.01 -18.85 12.65
C GLY A 63 -13.12 -20.05 12.34
N PHE A 64 -12.21 -19.88 11.41
CA PHE A 64 -11.15 -20.82 11.07
C PHE A 64 -9.77 -20.19 11.24
N GLN A 65 -8.76 -21.04 11.38
CA GLN A 65 -7.34 -20.65 11.38
C GLN A 65 -6.53 -21.57 10.47
N SER A 66 -5.44 -21.07 9.88
CA SER A 66 -4.49 -21.91 9.16
C SER A 66 -3.83 -22.94 10.09
N HIS A 67 -3.56 -24.13 9.55
CA HIS A 67 -2.75 -25.13 10.27
C HIS A 67 -1.30 -24.68 10.43
N GLN A 68 -0.78 -23.98 9.42
CA GLN A 68 0.60 -23.48 9.35
C GLN A 68 0.70 -22.04 9.87
N GLU A 69 1.89 -21.69 10.36
CA GLU A 69 2.33 -20.32 10.60
C GLU A 69 3.19 -19.85 9.43
N PHE A 70 3.13 -18.56 9.11
CA PHE A 70 3.82 -17.95 7.99
C PHE A 70 4.62 -16.75 8.47
N LEU A 71 5.81 -16.54 7.90
CA LEU A 71 6.59 -15.32 8.09
C LEU A 71 6.96 -14.76 6.73
N TYR A 72 6.31 -13.66 6.35
CA TYR A 72 6.24 -13.12 4.98
C TYR A 72 5.43 -14.02 4.03
N GLY A 73 4.70 -13.39 3.10
CA GLY A 73 3.96 -14.11 2.06
C GLY A 73 2.99 -13.24 1.27
N LYS A 74 2.49 -13.83 0.19
CA LYS A 74 1.26 -13.43 -0.48
C LYS A 74 0.12 -14.32 0.03
N VAL A 75 -1.00 -13.69 0.35
CA VAL A 75 -2.28 -14.36 0.66
C VAL A 75 -3.33 -13.86 -0.32
N GLU A 76 -4.16 -14.77 -0.81
CA GLU A 76 -5.29 -14.49 -1.69
C GLU A 76 -6.51 -15.30 -1.25
N VAL A 77 -7.68 -14.66 -1.23
CA VAL A 77 -8.95 -15.30 -0.92
C VAL A 77 -10.07 -14.65 -1.72
N GLN A 78 -11.09 -15.44 -2.08
CA GLN A 78 -12.36 -14.91 -2.54
C GLN A 78 -13.39 -14.95 -1.42
N MET A 79 -13.97 -13.80 -1.08
CA MET A 79 -15.02 -13.71 -0.07
C MET A 79 -16.32 -13.15 -0.66
N LYS A 80 -17.44 -13.64 -0.16
CA LYS A 80 -18.78 -13.06 -0.35
C LYS A 80 -19.40 -12.81 1.02
N LEU A 81 -19.77 -11.56 1.27
CA LEU A 81 -20.19 -11.08 2.58
C LEU A 81 -21.68 -11.32 2.86
N VAL A 82 -22.09 -11.05 4.09
CA VAL A 82 -23.47 -11.22 4.57
C VAL A 82 -24.42 -10.28 3.82
N PRO A 83 -25.45 -10.78 3.11
CA PRO A 83 -26.41 -9.95 2.39
C PRO A 83 -27.49 -9.37 3.31
N GLY A 84 -28.16 -8.31 2.85
CA GLY A 84 -29.32 -7.71 3.53
C GLY A 84 -28.91 -6.76 4.66
N ASN A 85 -29.51 -6.93 5.84
CA ASN A 85 -29.11 -6.18 7.03
C ASN A 85 -28.06 -7.00 7.78
N SER A 86 -26.84 -6.48 7.84
CA SER A 86 -25.69 -7.06 8.53
C SER A 86 -25.12 -6.13 9.60
N ALA A 87 -25.89 -5.11 10.03
CA ALA A 87 -25.49 -4.18 11.08
C ALA A 87 -25.05 -4.91 12.35
N GLY A 88 -24.00 -4.41 12.99
CA GLY A 88 -23.36 -5.01 14.16
C GLY A 88 -22.48 -6.22 13.88
N THR A 89 -22.47 -6.78 12.66
CA THR A 89 -21.62 -7.93 12.32
C THR A 89 -20.27 -7.51 11.72
N VAL A 90 -19.23 -8.31 11.98
CA VAL A 90 -17.90 -8.15 11.38
C VAL A 90 -17.46 -9.47 10.78
N THR A 91 -17.20 -9.46 9.47
CA THR A 91 -16.54 -10.58 8.77
C THR A 91 -15.05 -10.26 8.66
N THR A 92 -14.14 -11.15 9.06
CA THR A 92 -12.71 -10.88 9.10
C THR A 92 -11.90 -11.80 8.19
N PHE A 93 -10.72 -11.32 7.79
CA PHE A 93 -9.65 -12.12 7.21
C PHE A 93 -8.32 -11.46 7.56
N TYR A 94 -7.55 -12.07 8.45
CA TYR A 94 -6.44 -11.39 9.12
C TYR A 94 -5.28 -12.34 9.40
N LEU A 95 -4.10 -11.77 9.68
CA LEU A 95 -2.94 -12.52 10.17
C LEU A 95 -2.63 -12.09 11.60
N LYS A 96 -2.30 -13.03 12.48
CA LYS A 96 -1.98 -12.75 13.88
C LYS A 96 -0.90 -13.68 14.44
N SER A 97 0.06 -13.13 15.19
CA SER A 97 1.04 -13.90 15.94
C SER A 97 0.55 -14.29 17.36
N PRO A 98 1.12 -15.35 17.97
CA PRO A 98 0.84 -15.69 19.36
C PRO A 98 1.53 -14.75 20.35
N GLY A 99 1.05 -14.73 21.59
CA GLY A 99 1.66 -13.97 22.70
C GLY A 99 0.96 -12.64 23.02
N THR A 100 1.52 -11.91 23.99
CA THR A 100 0.97 -10.65 24.52
C THR A 100 1.47 -9.40 23.81
N THR A 101 2.59 -9.50 23.10
CA THR A 101 3.17 -8.43 22.26
C THR A 101 3.03 -8.83 20.79
N TRP A 102 1.85 -9.27 20.38
CA TRP A 102 1.65 -9.86 19.06
C TRP A 102 1.75 -8.83 17.93
N ASP A 103 2.02 -9.33 16.74
CA ASP A 103 1.90 -8.60 15.48
C ASP A 103 0.64 -9.10 14.77
N GLU A 104 -0.11 -8.22 14.11
CA GLU A 104 -1.37 -8.56 13.43
C GLU A 104 -1.70 -7.58 12.29
N ILE A 105 -2.34 -8.09 11.23
CA ILE A 105 -2.68 -7.37 10.00
C ILE A 105 -4.11 -7.73 9.62
N ASP A 106 -5.00 -6.73 9.67
CA ASP A 106 -6.44 -6.95 9.65
C ASP A 106 -7.11 -6.51 8.35
N PHE A 107 -8.05 -7.34 7.88
CA PHE A 107 -9.15 -6.93 7.00
C PHE A 107 -10.47 -7.28 7.70
N GLU A 108 -11.23 -6.27 8.08
CA GLU A 108 -12.50 -6.39 8.78
C GLU A 108 -13.61 -5.72 7.95
N PHE A 109 -14.57 -6.52 7.49
CA PHE A 109 -15.71 -6.02 6.76
C PHE A 109 -16.86 -5.75 7.72
N LEU A 110 -17.04 -4.48 8.04
CA LEU A 110 -18.06 -3.98 8.95
C LEU A 110 -19.40 -3.96 8.21
N GLY A 111 -20.35 -4.74 8.71
CA GLY A 111 -21.70 -4.83 8.15
C GLY A 111 -22.52 -3.57 8.37
N ASN A 112 -23.65 -3.47 7.66
CA ASN A 112 -24.47 -2.27 7.64
C ASN A 112 -25.96 -2.61 7.49
N ILE A 113 -26.81 -1.61 7.72
CA ILE A 113 -28.25 -1.73 7.45
C ILE A 113 -28.50 -1.89 5.94
N SER A 114 -29.58 -2.59 5.56
CA SER A 114 -29.90 -2.89 4.17
C SER A 114 -29.87 -1.65 3.27
N GLY A 115 -29.18 -1.73 2.14
CA GLY A 115 -29.08 -0.65 1.16
C GLY A 115 -27.99 0.39 1.46
N HIS A 116 -27.27 0.28 2.58
CA HIS A 116 -26.09 1.09 2.88
C HIS A 116 -24.79 0.31 2.61
N PRO A 117 -23.69 1.00 2.21
CA PRO A 117 -22.46 0.33 1.81
C PRO A 117 -21.76 -0.34 3.00
N TYR A 118 -21.13 -1.48 2.72
CA TYR A 118 -20.13 -2.08 3.60
C TYR A 118 -18.93 -1.13 3.80
N THR A 119 -18.26 -1.28 4.94
CA THR A 119 -16.96 -0.64 5.19
C THR A 119 -15.90 -1.72 5.35
N LEU A 120 -14.88 -1.72 4.49
CA LEU A 120 -13.65 -2.45 4.72
C LEU A 120 -12.75 -1.62 5.64
N HIS A 121 -12.55 -2.11 6.85
CA HIS A 121 -11.63 -1.61 7.84
C HIS A 121 -10.32 -2.40 7.76
N THR A 122 -9.19 -1.71 7.82
CA THR A 122 -7.85 -2.33 7.86
C THR A 122 -7.05 -1.78 9.02
N ASN A 123 -6.30 -2.63 9.73
CA ASN A 123 -5.48 -2.22 10.87
C ASN A 123 -4.13 -2.96 10.85
N VAL A 124 -3.15 -2.43 11.60
CA VAL A 124 -1.82 -3.04 11.76
C VAL A 124 -1.38 -2.92 13.22
N TYR A 125 -1.34 -4.06 13.89
CA TYR A 125 -0.80 -4.22 15.23
C TYR A 125 0.66 -4.61 15.16
N THR A 126 1.47 -3.97 16.00
CA THR A 126 2.88 -4.29 16.16
C THR A 126 3.24 -4.27 17.63
N LYS A 127 3.83 -5.34 18.16
CA LYS A 127 4.15 -5.50 19.58
C LYS A 127 2.93 -5.28 20.52
N GLY A 128 1.73 -5.63 20.07
CA GLY A 128 0.46 -5.44 20.78
C GLY A 128 -0.18 -4.06 20.60
N THR A 129 0.47 -3.11 19.91
CA THR A 129 -0.06 -1.76 19.67
C THR A 129 -0.64 -1.63 18.26
N GLY A 130 -1.96 -1.46 18.18
CA GLY A 130 -2.71 -1.18 16.95
C GLY A 130 -2.76 0.31 16.66
N ASP A 131 -3.96 0.88 16.67
CA ASP A 131 -4.27 2.30 16.43
C ASP A 131 -3.96 2.82 15.01
N LYS A 132 -3.90 1.92 14.02
CA LYS A 132 -3.52 2.24 12.63
C LYS A 132 -4.65 1.96 11.65
N GLU A 133 -5.87 2.35 12.01
CA GLU A 133 -7.07 2.02 11.25
C GLU A 133 -7.20 2.89 9.98
N GLN A 134 -7.53 2.24 8.86
CA GLN A 134 -8.00 2.91 7.64
C GLN A 134 -9.26 2.22 7.15
N GLN A 135 -10.29 3.00 6.84
CA GLN A 135 -11.60 2.50 6.44
C GLN A 135 -11.97 2.96 5.04
N PHE A 136 -12.52 2.06 4.25
CA PHE A 136 -12.89 2.28 2.86
C PHE A 136 -14.30 1.73 2.58
N HIS A 137 -15.08 2.43 1.77
CA HIS A 137 -16.17 1.78 1.04
C HIS A 137 -15.61 0.99 -0.15
N LEU A 138 -16.39 0.06 -0.68
CA LEU A 138 -16.00 -0.75 -1.84
C LEU A 138 -16.67 -0.18 -3.10
N TRP A 139 -15.98 -0.27 -4.25
CA TRP A 139 -16.50 0.13 -5.56
C TRP A 139 -17.39 -0.92 -6.23
N PHE A 140 -17.85 -1.89 -5.44
CA PHE A 140 -18.73 -3.00 -5.83
C PHE A 140 -19.56 -3.42 -4.60
N ASP A 141 -20.67 -4.12 -4.83
CA ASP A 141 -21.41 -4.79 -3.75
C ASP A 141 -20.71 -6.11 -3.39
N PRO A 142 -20.17 -6.26 -2.16
CA PRO A 142 -19.44 -7.45 -1.74
C PRO A 142 -20.35 -8.62 -1.31
N THR A 143 -21.67 -8.43 -1.34
CA THR A 143 -22.67 -9.44 -0.92
C THR A 143 -23.26 -10.21 -2.10
N VAL A 144 -23.24 -9.61 -3.31
CA VAL A 144 -23.86 -10.17 -4.52
C VAL A 144 -23.07 -11.35 -5.09
N ASP A 145 -21.75 -11.21 -5.20
CA ASP A 145 -20.84 -12.26 -5.70
C ASP A 145 -19.52 -12.28 -4.90
N PHE A 146 -18.68 -13.28 -5.17
CA PHE A 146 -17.35 -13.42 -4.62
C PHE A 146 -16.35 -12.47 -5.28
N HIS A 147 -15.62 -11.71 -4.46
CA HIS A 147 -14.56 -10.82 -4.93
C HIS A 147 -13.19 -11.31 -4.43
N THR A 148 -12.15 -11.18 -5.24
CA THR A 148 -10.77 -11.55 -4.86
C THR A 148 -10.09 -10.42 -4.08
N TYR A 149 -9.75 -10.68 -2.83
CA TYR A 149 -9.03 -9.76 -1.95
C TYR A 149 -7.53 -9.99 -2.08
N TYR A 150 -6.95 -9.40 -3.14
CA TYR A 150 -5.50 -9.33 -3.41
C TYR A 150 -5.16 -8.29 -4.51
N GLY A 151 -6.00 -8.13 -5.54
CA GLY A 151 -5.58 -7.55 -6.82
C GLY A 151 -5.42 -6.02 -6.94
N ILE A 152 -6.16 -5.22 -6.18
CA ILE A 152 -6.05 -3.75 -6.22
C ILE A 152 -5.52 -3.27 -4.86
N PRO A 153 -4.31 -2.68 -4.80
CA PRO A 153 -3.76 -2.18 -3.55
C PRO A 153 -4.52 -0.92 -3.11
N ILE A 154 -5.05 -0.94 -1.89
CA ILE A 154 -5.77 0.18 -1.25
C ILE A 154 -4.93 0.88 -0.17
N ARG A 155 -3.92 0.19 0.35
CA ARG A 155 -3.06 0.60 1.45
C ARG A 155 -1.69 -0.03 1.28
N GLU A 156 -0.65 0.71 1.60
CA GLU A 156 0.71 0.23 1.80
C GLU A 156 1.11 0.57 3.24
N PHE A 157 1.68 -0.39 3.97
CA PHE A 157 2.28 -0.15 5.28
C PHE A 157 3.76 -0.49 5.18
N LYS A 158 4.62 0.52 5.24
CA LYS A 158 6.05 0.37 5.01
C LYS A 158 6.79 -0.01 6.28
N ASN A 159 7.95 -0.63 6.12
CA ASN A 159 8.89 -0.76 7.23
C ASN A 159 9.54 0.62 7.49
N SER A 160 9.19 1.21 8.62
CA SER A 160 9.68 2.51 9.10
C SER A 160 10.46 2.39 10.42
N GLU A 161 11.10 1.24 10.68
CA GLU A 161 11.88 1.01 11.90
C GLU A 161 13.06 1.98 12.08
N ALA A 162 13.60 2.54 10.99
CA ALA A 162 14.60 3.61 11.03
C ALA A 162 14.08 4.89 11.74
N LEU A 163 12.77 5.05 11.84
CA LEU A 163 12.06 6.15 12.52
C LEU A 163 11.51 5.73 13.89
N GLY A 164 11.91 4.54 14.38
CA GLY A 164 11.41 3.96 15.62
C GLY A 164 10.03 3.29 15.52
N VAL A 165 9.38 3.26 14.35
CA VAL A 165 8.08 2.60 14.16
C VAL A 165 8.27 1.08 14.02
N PRO A 166 7.74 0.25 14.93
CA PRO A 166 7.89 -1.20 14.81
C PRO A 166 7.21 -1.76 13.55
N PHE A 167 7.71 -2.89 13.04
CA PHE A 167 7.18 -3.53 11.84
C PHE A 167 7.09 -5.07 12.02
N PRO A 168 6.06 -5.75 11.49
CA PRO A 168 5.82 -7.18 11.74
C PRO A 168 6.74 -8.10 10.90
N LYS A 169 8.04 -8.12 11.21
CA LYS A 169 9.08 -8.89 10.47
C LYS A 169 9.67 -10.09 11.22
N HIS A 170 9.28 -10.34 12.47
CA HIS A 170 9.95 -11.34 13.32
C HIS A 170 9.01 -12.38 13.93
N GLN A 171 7.72 -12.11 14.00
CA GLN A 171 6.75 -13.02 14.60
C GLN A 171 6.02 -13.79 13.50
N PRO A 172 6.14 -15.12 13.43
CA PRO A 172 5.31 -15.92 12.55
C PRO A 172 3.84 -15.75 12.91
N MET A 173 3.00 -15.59 11.91
CA MET A 173 1.56 -15.36 12.06
C MET A 173 0.77 -16.54 11.51
N ARG A 174 -0.32 -16.90 12.19
CA ARG A 174 -1.38 -17.71 11.58
C ARG A 174 -2.31 -16.78 10.83
N LEU A 175 -2.92 -17.31 9.78
CA LEU A 175 -4.04 -16.70 9.12
C LEU A 175 -5.32 -17.11 9.84
N TYR A 176 -6.21 -16.14 10.03
CA TYR A 176 -7.50 -16.30 10.67
C TYR A 176 -8.61 -15.72 9.80
N ALA A 177 -9.82 -16.24 9.97
CA ALA A 177 -11.04 -15.62 9.49
C ALA A 177 -12.17 -15.93 10.45
N SER A 178 -13.03 -14.95 10.71
CA SER A 178 -14.17 -15.07 11.63
C SER A 178 -15.40 -14.32 11.11
N LEU A 179 -16.56 -14.72 11.58
CA LEU A 179 -17.78 -13.92 11.53
C LEU A 179 -18.28 -13.79 12.97
N TRP A 180 -18.30 -12.57 13.49
CA TRP A 180 -18.61 -12.27 14.89
C TRP A 180 -19.42 -10.97 15.02
N GLU A 181 -19.90 -10.72 16.24
CA GLU A 181 -20.74 -9.56 16.58
C GLU A 181 -19.91 -8.51 17.33
N ALA A 182 -20.05 -7.25 16.91
CA ALA A 182 -19.29 -6.10 17.39
C ALA A 182 -20.16 -4.81 17.37
N GLU A 183 -21.42 -4.91 17.77
CA GLU A 183 -22.43 -3.85 17.73
C GLU A 183 -22.10 -2.62 18.57
N HIS A 184 -21.10 -2.71 19.44
CA HIS A 184 -20.56 -1.58 20.19
C HIS A 184 -19.77 -0.59 19.33
N TRP A 185 -19.32 -0.96 18.12
CA TRP A 185 -18.54 -0.07 17.25
C TRP A 185 -18.70 -0.27 15.74
N ALA A 186 -18.99 -1.49 15.26
CA ALA A 186 -18.87 -1.85 13.84
C ALA A 186 -19.71 -0.97 12.89
N THR A 187 -20.99 -0.78 13.18
CA THR A 187 -21.90 -0.05 12.27
C THR A 187 -22.19 1.34 12.80
N ARG A 188 -21.81 2.37 12.02
CA ARG A 188 -21.97 3.80 12.36
C ARG A 188 -21.39 4.16 13.76
N GLY A 189 -20.25 3.57 14.12
CA GLY A 189 -19.63 3.78 15.44
C GLY A 189 -20.43 3.16 16.59
N GLY A 190 -21.17 2.08 16.32
CA GLY A 190 -21.99 1.35 17.30
C GLY A 190 -23.39 1.91 17.52
N LEU A 191 -23.87 2.81 16.65
CA LEU A 191 -25.24 3.34 16.72
C LEU A 191 -26.29 2.33 16.23
N GLU A 192 -25.98 1.54 15.21
CA GLU A 192 -26.85 0.48 14.71
C GLU A 192 -26.49 -0.85 15.39
N LYS A 193 -27.50 -1.58 15.88
CA LYS A 193 -27.34 -2.82 16.63
C LYS A 193 -27.64 -4.07 15.79
N THR A 194 -27.22 -5.23 16.28
CA THR A 194 -27.43 -6.49 15.57
C THR A 194 -28.91 -6.90 15.64
N ASP A 195 -29.61 -6.85 14.50
CA ASP A 195 -30.97 -7.37 14.42
C ASP A 195 -30.96 -8.90 14.31
N TRP A 196 -30.96 -9.56 15.47
CA TRP A 196 -30.97 -11.02 15.58
C TRP A 196 -32.19 -11.70 14.92
N SER A 197 -33.24 -10.95 14.50
CA SER A 197 -34.32 -11.51 13.67
C SER A 197 -33.87 -11.83 12.24
N LYS A 198 -32.70 -11.36 11.83
CA LYS A 198 -32.07 -11.63 10.51
C LYS A 198 -31.04 -12.75 10.55
N ALA A 199 -30.76 -13.32 11.73
CA ALA A 199 -29.86 -14.46 11.86
C ALA A 199 -30.47 -15.73 11.20
N PRO A 200 -29.64 -16.66 10.68
CA PRO A 200 -28.18 -16.64 10.72
C PRO A 200 -27.55 -15.74 9.65
N PHE A 201 -26.67 -14.85 10.07
CA PHE A 201 -25.78 -14.12 9.18
C PHE A 201 -24.75 -15.13 8.63
N THR A 202 -24.46 -15.12 7.33
CA THR A 202 -23.53 -16.09 6.73
C THR A 202 -22.61 -15.41 5.72
N ALA A 203 -21.31 -15.60 5.88
CA ALA A 203 -20.27 -15.20 4.93
C ALA A 203 -19.60 -16.43 4.32
N PHE A 204 -19.11 -16.32 3.08
CA PHE A 204 -18.53 -17.42 2.32
C PHE A 204 -17.11 -17.09 1.86
N TYR A 205 -16.26 -18.12 1.88
CA TYR A 205 -14.84 -18.08 1.51
C TYR A 205 -14.58 -19.17 0.48
N ARG A 206 -13.83 -18.86 -0.59
CA ARG A 206 -13.35 -19.83 -1.59
C ARG A 206 -12.02 -19.39 -2.19
N ASN A 207 -11.41 -20.24 -3.02
CA ASN A 207 -10.15 -19.94 -3.73
C ASN A 207 -9.07 -19.40 -2.79
N TYR A 208 -8.93 -20.05 -1.63
CA TYR A 208 -7.89 -19.75 -0.65
C TYR A 208 -6.54 -20.19 -1.21
N ASN A 209 -5.62 -19.24 -1.35
CA ASN A 209 -4.27 -19.50 -1.85
C ASN A 209 -3.25 -18.72 -1.02
N VAL A 210 -2.16 -19.38 -0.63
CA VAL A 210 -1.11 -18.82 0.19
C VAL A 210 0.24 -19.19 -0.41
N ASP A 211 0.91 -18.19 -0.99
CA ASP A 211 2.30 -18.27 -1.45
C ASP A 211 3.18 -17.56 -0.42
N ALA A 212 3.49 -18.28 0.65
CA ALA A 212 4.11 -17.72 1.85
C ALA A 212 5.18 -18.64 2.43
N CYS A 213 6.07 -18.07 3.23
CA CYS A 213 7.11 -18.83 3.89
C CYS A 213 6.55 -19.50 5.15
N VAL A 214 6.21 -20.78 5.04
CA VAL A 214 5.86 -21.63 6.16
C VAL A 214 7.00 -21.58 7.18
N TRP A 215 6.67 -21.20 8.41
CA TRP A 215 7.59 -21.22 9.53
C TRP A 215 7.31 -22.46 10.39
N ALA A 216 8.28 -23.35 10.51
CA ALA A 216 8.15 -24.57 11.29
C ALA A 216 9.48 -24.94 11.96
N ASN A 217 9.43 -25.39 13.21
CA ASN A 217 10.60 -25.83 13.99
C ASN A 217 11.75 -24.81 13.99
N GLY A 218 11.42 -23.52 14.09
CA GLY A 218 12.40 -22.42 14.10
C GLY A 218 13.05 -22.12 12.75
N LYS A 219 12.52 -22.63 11.63
CA LYS A 219 13.07 -22.46 10.29
C LYS A 219 12.00 -22.03 9.28
N SER A 220 12.37 -21.11 8.40
CA SER A 220 11.58 -20.72 7.23
C SER A 220 11.71 -21.75 6.09
N SER A 221 10.62 -22.01 5.38
CA SER A 221 10.61 -22.82 4.15
C SER A 221 11.12 -22.05 2.92
N CYS A 222 11.15 -20.72 2.96
CA CYS A 222 11.63 -19.91 1.84
C CYS A 222 13.15 -19.88 1.75
N SER A 223 13.64 -19.72 0.51
CA SER A 223 15.01 -19.27 0.28
C SER A 223 15.13 -17.77 0.56
N ALA A 224 16.34 -17.28 0.84
CA ALA A 224 16.60 -15.84 0.96
C ALA A 224 16.40 -15.07 -0.37
N ASN A 225 16.41 -15.77 -1.51
CA ASN A 225 16.36 -15.20 -2.85
C ASN A 225 14.96 -15.33 -3.50
N SER A 226 13.89 -15.42 -2.69
CA SER A 226 12.52 -15.53 -3.19
C SER A 226 12.13 -14.26 -3.95
N SER A 227 11.70 -14.40 -5.21
CA SER A 227 11.52 -13.29 -6.18
C SER A 227 10.46 -12.25 -5.82
N TRP A 228 9.69 -12.47 -4.76
CA TRP A 228 8.70 -11.54 -4.23
C TRP A 228 9.16 -10.79 -2.97
N PHE A 229 10.27 -11.18 -2.32
CA PHE A 229 10.81 -10.47 -1.15
C PHE A 229 11.22 -9.02 -1.48
N THR A 230 11.62 -8.76 -2.72
CA THR A 230 12.07 -7.45 -3.21
C THR A 230 11.01 -6.71 -4.04
N GLN A 231 9.78 -7.21 -4.10
CA GLN A 231 8.71 -6.53 -4.83
C GLN A 231 8.23 -5.30 -4.06
N VAL A 232 8.28 -4.16 -4.74
CA VAL A 232 7.73 -2.87 -4.29
C VAL A 232 6.54 -2.50 -5.17
N LEU A 233 5.63 -1.66 -4.67
CA LEU A 233 4.58 -1.11 -5.52
C LEU A 233 5.20 -0.23 -6.62
N ASP A 234 4.99 -0.64 -7.87
CA ASP A 234 5.32 0.13 -9.05
C ASP A 234 4.49 1.43 -9.10
N PHE A 235 4.82 2.33 -10.03
CA PHE A 235 4.10 3.59 -10.16
C PHE A 235 2.58 3.40 -10.33
N LYS A 236 2.16 2.39 -11.10
CA LYS A 236 0.74 2.07 -11.33
C LYS A 236 0.06 1.58 -10.05
N GLY A 237 0.74 0.76 -9.24
CA GLY A 237 0.32 0.34 -7.90
C GLY A 237 0.17 1.51 -6.93
N LYS A 238 1.19 2.39 -6.85
CA LYS A 238 1.13 3.63 -6.05
C LYS A 238 -0.05 4.52 -6.46
N ASN A 239 -0.35 4.64 -7.76
CA ASN A 239 -1.50 5.39 -8.24
C ASN A 239 -2.84 4.71 -7.95
N ARG A 240 -2.93 3.38 -7.95
CA ARG A 240 -4.13 2.65 -7.51
C ARG A 240 -4.42 2.86 -6.02
N VAL A 241 -3.39 2.87 -5.16
CA VAL A 241 -3.53 3.23 -3.74
C VAL A 241 -4.06 4.67 -3.60
N LYS A 242 -3.45 5.65 -4.29
CA LYS A 242 -3.91 7.05 -4.28
C LYS A 242 -5.35 7.20 -4.78
N TRP A 243 -5.75 6.46 -5.82
CA TRP A 243 -7.11 6.44 -6.34
C TRP A 243 -8.10 5.87 -5.31
N ALA A 244 -7.77 4.74 -4.68
CA ALA A 244 -8.61 4.11 -3.66
C ALA A 244 -8.80 5.03 -2.45
N GLN A 245 -7.70 5.63 -1.99
CA GLN A 245 -7.69 6.60 -0.89
C GLN A 245 -8.50 7.86 -1.21
N ARG A 246 -8.37 8.43 -2.42
CA ARG A 246 -9.10 9.66 -2.81
C ARG A 246 -10.59 9.45 -3.02
N LYS A 247 -11.02 8.28 -3.49
CA LYS A 247 -12.43 8.03 -3.87
C LYS A 247 -13.27 7.28 -2.83
N TYR A 248 -12.65 6.44 -2.01
CA TYR A 248 -13.39 5.47 -1.19
C TYR A 248 -13.00 5.46 0.29
N MET A 249 -11.89 6.09 0.70
CA MET A 249 -11.48 6.14 2.10
C MET A 249 -12.40 7.08 2.90
N VAL A 250 -12.94 6.60 4.02
CA VAL A 250 -13.86 7.32 4.90
C VAL A 250 -13.25 7.65 6.27
N TYR A 251 -12.20 6.92 6.67
CA TYR A 251 -11.41 7.23 7.86
C TYR A 251 -9.94 6.87 7.63
N ASN A 252 -9.04 7.68 8.18
CA ASN A 252 -7.60 7.44 8.15
C ASN A 252 -6.93 7.97 9.42
N TYR A 253 -6.40 7.06 10.24
CA TYR A 253 -5.72 7.37 11.49
C TYR A 253 -4.60 8.43 11.32
N CYS A 254 -3.86 8.38 10.19
CA CYS A 254 -2.82 9.35 9.81
C CYS A 254 -3.27 10.83 9.88
N THR A 255 -4.56 11.07 9.70
CA THR A 255 -5.16 12.41 9.61
C THR A 255 -6.09 12.74 10.78
N ASP A 256 -6.31 11.81 11.72
CA ASP A 256 -7.16 12.04 12.89
C ASP A 256 -6.39 12.82 13.97
N LYS A 257 -6.43 14.15 13.85
CA LYS A 257 -5.88 15.10 14.84
C LYS A 257 -6.57 15.02 16.22
N LYS A 258 -7.72 14.36 16.33
CA LYS A 258 -8.46 14.21 17.58
C LYS A 258 -7.94 13.02 18.38
N ARG A 259 -7.54 11.95 17.68
CA ARG A 259 -6.82 10.79 18.25
C ARG A 259 -5.33 11.06 18.43
N PHE A 260 -4.70 11.78 17.51
CA PHE A 260 -3.27 12.14 17.54
C PHE A 260 -3.07 13.66 17.62
N PRO A 261 -3.33 14.29 18.78
CA PRO A 261 -3.22 15.74 18.93
C PRO A 261 -1.77 16.25 18.90
N GLN A 262 -0.77 15.39 19.12
CA GLN A 262 0.66 15.74 19.05
C GLN A 262 1.21 15.80 17.61
N GLY A 263 0.43 15.40 16.60
CA GLY A 263 0.88 15.32 15.19
C GLY A 263 0.57 13.97 14.58
N ALA A 264 0.81 13.82 13.27
CA ALA A 264 0.63 12.54 12.59
C ALA A 264 1.69 11.52 13.06
N PRO A 265 1.35 10.22 13.15
CA PRO A 265 2.32 9.16 13.45
C PRO A 265 3.54 9.17 12.51
N PRO A 266 4.75 8.76 12.94
CA PRO A 266 5.96 8.92 12.12
C PRO A 266 5.92 8.18 10.77
N GLU A 267 5.22 7.06 10.68
CA GLU A 267 4.98 6.32 9.43
C GLU A 267 3.94 6.96 8.51
N ALA A 268 3.14 7.89 9.06
CA ALA A 268 2.14 8.67 8.34
C ALA A 268 2.69 10.00 7.81
N LEU A 269 3.85 10.44 8.33
CA LEU A 269 4.54 11.61 7.82
C LEU A 269 5.04 11.30 6.41
N PHE A 270 4.70 12.18 5.47
CA PHE A 270 5.03 12.00 4.06
C PHE A 270 6.55 12.01 3.86
N PHE A 271 7.13 10.82 3.79
CA PHE A 271 8.11 10.57 2.75
C PHE A 271 7.36 10.72 1.43
N LEU A 272 7.73 11.72 0.64
CA LEU A 272 7.26 11.81 -0.72
C LEU A 272 7.92 10.65 -1.46
N THR A 273 7.13 9.59 -1.68
CA THR A 273 7.51 8.35 -2.37
C THR A 273 7.39 8.46 -3.89
N SER A 274 7.20 9.70 -4.37
CA SER A 274 7.59 10.17 -5.69
C SER A 274 9.09 10.48 -5.68
N SER A 275 9.75 10.25 -6.80
CA SER A 275 11.09 10.76 -7.04
C SER A 275 11.02 12.29 -7.17
N ALA A 276 11.86 13.01 -6.43
CA ALA A 276 12.06 14.46 -6.59
C ALA A 276 13.12 14.71 -7.65
N ASN A 277 12.81 15.48 -8.69
CA ASN A 277 13.83 15.96 -9.61
C ASN A 277 14.59 17.12 -8.95
N LEU A 278 15.92 17.08 -9.02
CA LEU A 278 16.77 18.20 -8.60
C LEU A 278 17.09 19.06 -9.81
N MET A 279 16.88 20.38 -9.70
CA MET A 279 17.24 21.33 -10.75
C MET A 279 18.31 22.30 -10.23
N GLU A 280 19.47 22.25 -10.86
CA GLU A 280 20.62 23.10 -10.56
C GLU A 280 20.59 24.40 -11.36
N TRP A 281 21.04 25.49 -10.73
CA TRP A 281 21.16 26.82 -11.36
C TRP A 281 22.47 27.52 -10.96
N SER A 282 23.58 27.18 -11.61
CA SER A 282 24.56 28.11 -12.22
C SER A 282 25.89 27.41 -12.55
N GLU A 283 26.78 28.11 -13.26
CA GLU A 283 27.94 27.58 -13.98
C GLU A 283 29.17 27.28 -13.07
N GLU A 284 29.16 26.18 -12.32
CA GLU A 284 30.39 25.55 -11.79
C GLU A 284 30.51 24.09 -12.24
N GLU A 285 31.62 23.73 -12.90
CA GLU A 285 31.95 22.32 -13.18
C GLU A 285 32.41 21.60 -11.90
N GLY A 286 31.68 20.60 -11.41
CA GLY A 286 32.30 19.56 -10.55
C GLY A 286 31.43 18.82 -9.54
N GLU A 287 30.26 19.33 -9.13
CA GLU A 287 29.39 18.59 -8.19
C GLU A 287 28.43 17.66 -8.96
N ILE A 288 28.56 16.35 -8.76
CA ILE A 288 27.64 15.36 -9.36
C ILE A 288 26.40 15.26 -8.47
N LEU A 289 25.33 15.96 -8.84
CA LEU A 289 24.01 15.76 -8.25
C LEU A 289 23.31 14.54 -8.89
N PRO A 290 22.47 13.81 -8.15
CA PRO A 290 21.65 12.75 -8.71
C PRO A 290 20.46 13.35 -9.50
N ASP A 291 20.05 12.70 -10.59
CA ASP A 291 18.89 13.12 -11.38
C ASP A 291 17.59 13.17 -10.54
N PHE A 292 17.49 12.29 -9.54
CA PHE A 292 16.36 12.23 -8.63
C PHE A 292 16.73 11.76 -7.21
N VAL A 293 15.86 12.09 -6.25
CA VAL A 293 15.92 11.65 -4.85
C VAL A 293 14.63 10.93 -4.47
N ASP A 294 14.75 9.73 -3.91
CA ASP A 294 13.63 8.86 -3.56
C ASP A 294 13.41 8.78 -2.04
N ASN A 295 12.17 8.50 -1.62
CA ASN A 295 11.73 8.50 -0.21
C ASN A 295 12.18 9.76 0.55
N TYR A 296 11.84 10.94 0.04
CA TYR A 296 12.38 12.19 0.55
C TYR A 296 11.44 12.90 1.54
N TYR A 297 12.03 13.70 2.43
CA TYR A 297 11.36 14.51 3.44
C TYR A 297 12.05 15.87 3.61
N PHE A 298 11.38 16.81 4.27
CA PHE A 298 11.93 18.14 4.55
C PHE A 298 12.14 18.35 6.03
N ILE A 299 13.27 18.95 6.39
CA ILE A 299 13.58 19.39 7.76
C ILE A 299 13.98 20.87 7.77
N ASP A 300 13.79 21.55 8.88
CA ASP A 300 14.38 22.87 9.09
C ASP A 300 15.80 22.78 9.69
N GLN A 301 16.38 23.94 9.97
CA GLN A 301 17.67 24.11 10.66
C GLN A 301 17.73 23.56 12.10
N SER A 302 16.59 23.16 12.68
CA SER A 302 16.48 22.52 14.00
C SER A 302 16.24 21.01 13.89
N GLU A 303 16.33 20.43 12.68
CA GLU A 303 15.99 19.03 12.36
C GLU A 303 14.48 18.70 12.54
N GLU A 304 13.60 19.70 12.63
CA GLU A 304 12.15 19.48 12.71
C GLU A 304 11.51 19.36 11.32
N LEU A 305 10.51 18.47 11.17
CA LEU A 305 9.89 18.18 9.88
C LEU A 305 9.03 19.33 9.34
N VAL A 306 9.36 19.79 8.13
CA VAL A 306 8.66 20.87 7.42
C VAL A 306 7.62 20.31 6.45
N LYS A 307 6.44 20.92 6.39
CA LYS A 307 5.38 20.48 5.46
C LYS A 307 5.60 21.09 4.08
N PHE A 308 5.23 20.34 3.05
CA PHE A 308 5.30 20.79 1.65
C PHE A 308 4.53 22.10 1.38
N CYS A 309 3.42 22.35 2.09
CA CYS A 309 2.66 23.61 1.98
C CYS A 309 3.36 24.83 2.60
N ASP A 310 4.38 24.59 3.43
CA ASP A 310 5.14 25.64 4.12
C ASP A 310 6.42 26.01 3.32
N LEU A 311 6.70 25.29 2.21
CA LEU A 311 7.83 25.54 1.30
C LEU A 311 7.53 26.67 0.29
N PRO A 312 8.51 27.53 -0.04
CA PRO A 312 8.34 28.58 -1.04
C PRO A 312 8.14 28.03 -2.46
N LEU A 313 6.96 28.27 -3.03
CA LEU A 313 6.56 27.87 -4.39
C LEU A 313 7.02 28.90 -5.43
N LYS A 314 7.83 28.48 -6.41
CA LYS A 314 8.36 29.33 -7.49
C LYS A 314 7.72 28.98 -8.83
N TRP A 315 6.90 29.89 -9.36
CA TRP A 315 6.13 29.68 -10.60
C TRP A 315 6.83 30.11 -11.89
N ASN A 316 7.86 30.97 -11.85
CA ASN A 316 8.49 31.56 -13.03
C ASN A 316 10.02 31.68 -12.89
N SER A 317 10.73 31.57 -14.01
CA SER A 317 12.20 31.60 -14.12
C SER A 317 12.80 33.02 -14.20
N VAL A 318 12.37 33.93 -13.34
CA VAL A 318 12.89 35.31 -13.30
C VAL A 318 13.38 35.61 -11.89
N ASP A 319 14.66 35.97 -11.78
CA ASP A 319 15.37 36.19 -10.52
C ASP A 319 14.69 37.25 -9.64
N TYR A 320 14.49 36.90 -8.37
CA TYR A 320 14.25 37.85 -7.28
C TYR A 320 14.82 37.30 -5.96
N ASP A 321 15.12 38.24 -5.06
CA ASP A 321 16.16 38.14 -4.03
C ASP A 321 16.05 37.01 -2.98
N ASP A 322 17.24 36.72 -2.43
CA ASP A 322 17.57 35.74 -1.40
C ASP A 322 17.04 36.08 0.01
N ASP A 323 15.77 36.50 0.18
CA ASP A 323 15.22 36.77 1.53
C ASP A 323 13.67 36.76 1.63
N SER A 324 13.02 35.60 1.53
CA SER A 324 11.55 35.48 1.74
C SER A 324 11.07 34.32 2.64
N SER A 325 11.95 33.84 3.53
CA SER A 325 11.59 33.38 4.90
C SER A 325 12.87 32.96 5.62
N GLY A 326 13.05 33.34 6.88
CA GLY A 326 14.25 33.00 7.69
C GLY A 326 14.36 31.53 8.11
N LEU A 327 13.73 30.62 7.36
CA LEU A 327 13.71 29.18 7.58
C LEU A 327 14.57 28.52 6.50
N SER A 328 15.77 28.07 6.88
CA SER A 328 16.57 27.18 6.05
C SER A 328 15.94 25.78 6.10
N VAL A 329 15.35 25.34 4.99
CA VAL A 329 14.71 24.02 4.86
C VAL A 329 15.59 23.11 3.99
N PHE A 330 15.82 21.88 4.42
CA PHE A 330 16.65 20.89 3.71
C PHE A 330 15.80 19.71 3.24
N LEU A 331 16.02 19.31 1.98
CA LEU A 331 15.53 18.08 1.38
C LEU A 331 16.48 16.95 1.77
N ARG A 332 15.97 15.93 2.46
CA ARG A 332 16.68 14.69 2.76
C ARG A 332 16.02 13.49 2.09
N GLY A 333 16.80 12.51 1.64
CA GLY A 333 16.27 11.28 1.02
C GLY A 333 17.38 10.35 0.54
N ASN A 334 17.02 9.37 -0.27
CA ASN A 334 17.93 8.34 -0.77
C ASN A 334 18.29 8.57 -2.25
N ILE A 335 19.50 8.15 -2.63
CA ILE A 335 19.96 8.11 -4.02
C ILE A 335 20.04 6.63 -4.46
N ASP A 336 19.71 6.33 -5.71
CA ASP A 336 19.77 4.98 -6.29
C ASP A 336 21.17 4.30 -6.25
N SER A 337 22.23 5.04 -5.89
CA SER A 337 23.62 4.57 -5.88
C SER A 337 24.17 4.09 -4.53
N GLY A 338 23.42 4.13 -3.42
CA GLY A 338 23.85 3.51 -2.16
C GLY A 338 23.22 4.06 -0.87
N ASP A 339 23.67 3.55 0.28
CA ASP A 339 23.23 3.94 1.65
C ASP A 339 23.60 5.39 2.07
N GLU A 340 23.91 6.28 1.11
CA GLU A 340 24.22 7.68 1.39
C GLU A 340 22.93 8.52 1.48
N SER A 341 22.71 9.12 2.64
CA SER A 341 21.62 10.08 2.85
C SER A 341 21.91 11.39 2.12
N PHE A 342 21.18 11.66 1.04
CA PHE A 342 21.20 12.96 0.37
C PHE A 342 20.66 14.03 1.32
N SER A 343 21.28 15.21 1.34
CA SER A 343 20.83 16.35 2.13
C SER A 343 21.24 17.68 1.47
N LYS A 344 20.29 18.41 0.87
CA LYS A 344 20.53 19.73 0.25
C LYS A 344 19.47 20.77 0.64
N LEU A 345 19.87 22.03 0.70
CA LEU A 345 18.98 23.16 1.02
C LEU A 345 17.92 23.38 -0.08
N VAL A 346 16.69 23.70 0.28
CA VAL A 346 15.58 23.99 -0.63
C VAL A 346 15.36 25.50 -0.69
N LYS A 347 15.68 26.12 -1.83
CA LYS A 347 15.42 27.54 -2.09
C LYS A 347 14.09 27.78 -2.80
N GLY A 348 13.42 26.72 -3.24
CA GLY A 348 12.07 26.74 -3.78
C GLY A 348 11.70 25.42 -4.45
N TRP A 349 10.42 25.27 -4.79
CA TRP A 349 9.90 24.15 -5.56
C TRP A 349 8.98 24.62 -6.68
N ASN A 350 8.86 23.84 -7.75
CA ASN A 350 7.90 24.05 -8.83
C ASN A 350 7.14 22.75 -9.12
N PHE A 351 5.96 22.88 -9.74
CA PHE A 351 5.04 21.78 -10.04
C PHE A 351 4.64 21.79 -11.51
N TYR A 352 5.09 20.79 -12.25
CA TYR A 352 4.83 20.68 -13.68
C TYR A 352 3.76 19.63 -13.97
N LEU A 353 2.69 20.10 -14.62
CA LEU A 353 1.75 19.27 -15.35
C LEU A 353 2.14 19.31 -16.83
N SER A 354 3.01 18.39 -17.24
CA SER A 354 3.26 18.08 -18.65
C SER A 354 2.05 17.32 -19.21
N SER A 355 1.63 17.61 -20.44
CA SER A 355 0.67 16.74 -21.15
C SER A 355 1.33 15.49 -21.74
N VAL A 356 2.66 15.47 -21.82
CA VAL A 356 3.47 14.42 -22.46
C VAL A 356 4.00 13.40 -21.45
N ASP A 357 4.19 13.82 -20.19
CA ASP A 357 4.47 12.89 -19.09
C ASP A 357 3.16 12.55 -18.36
N GLU A 358 2.78 11.28 -18.28
CA GLU A 358 1.57 10.83 -17.55
C GLU A 358 1.59 11.15 -16.03
N HIS A 359 2.64 11.80 -15.51
CA HIS A 359 2.94 11.93 -14.10
C HIS A 359 3.29 13.40 -13.76
N PRO A 360 2.66 14.02 -12.75
CA PRO A 360 3.05 15.35 -12.29
C PRO A 360 4.47 15.32 -11.71
N LYS A 361 5.35 16.19 -12.21
CA LYS A 361 6.74 16.32 -11.76
C LYS A 361 6.84 17.42 -10.71
N ILE A 362 7.61 17.16 -9.65
CA ILE A 362 7.98 18.15 -8.64
C ILE A 362 9.48 18.37 -8.76
N GLU A 363 9.88 19.62 -8.99
CA GLU A 363 11.27 20.02 -9.16
C GLU A 363 11.68 20.94 -8.00
N PHE A 364 12.89 20.74 -7.47
CA PHE A 364 13.44 21.53 -6.37
C PHE A 364 14.68 22.32 -6.81
N LEU A 365 14.79 23.54 -6.29
CA LEU A 365 15.83 24.51 -6.65
C LEU A 365 16.83 24.68 -5.51
N HIS A 366 18.12 24.62 -5.83
CA HIS A 366 19.25 24.82 -4.92
C HIS A 366 20.18 25.95 -5.41
N PHE A 367 21.01 26.51 -4.54
CA PHE A 367 22.03 27.51 -4.87
C PHE A 367 23.34 27.23 -4.13
N VAL A 368 24.44 27.19 -4.87
CA VAL A 368 25.82 27.25 -4.32
C VAL A 368 26.26 28.71 -4.29
N LYS A 369 26.90 29.16 -3.20
CA LYS A 369 27.30 30.56 -3.01
C LYS A 369 28.81 30.75 -3.23
N ARG A 370 29.18 31.39 -4.33
CA ARG A 370 30.59 31.75 -4.62
C ARG A 370 31.16 32.70 -3.55
N ASN A 371 32.41 32.46 -3.17
CA ASN A 371 33.19 33.37 -2.33
C ASN A 371 33.70 34.55 -3.19
N PRO A 372 33.45 35.84 -2.86
CA PRO A 372 33.68 36.96 -3.79
C PRO A 372 35.13 37.28 -4.21
N ASP A 373 36.15 36.67 -3.60
CA ASP A 373 37.54 37.16 -3.64
C ASP A 373 38.44 36.60 -4.79
N VAL A 374 37.89 36.13 -5.91
CA VAL A 374 38.70 35.77 -7.11
C VAL A 374 38.05 36.31 -8.40
N ALA A 375 38.81 37.10 -9.16
CA ALA A 375 38.29 38.18 -10.00
C ALA A 375 38.27 37.95 -11.52
N SER A 376 37.58 38.89 -12.19
CA SER A 376 37.70 39.34 -13.61
C SER A 376 37.03 38.53 -14.73
N GLY A 377 36.29 39.21 -15.63
CA GLY A 377 35.86 38.65 -16.92
C GLY A 377 34.54 39.17 -17.54
N ASP A 378 34.46 40.45 -17.90
CA ASP A 378 33.47 41.08 -18.83
C ASP A 378 33.13 40.26 -20.11
N VAL A 379 32.01 40.41 -20.86
CA VAL A 379 30.68 41.09 -20.72
C VAL A 379 29.82 40.86 -22.01
N TRP A 380 28.48 41.03 -21.98
CA TRP A 380 27.52 41.21 -23.12
C TRP A 380 27.46 40.12 -24.23
N SER A 381 26.36 39.40 -24.46
CA SER A 381 25.15 39.84 -25.23
C SER A 381 24.40 38.58 -25.78
N SER A 382 23.13 38.56 -26.24
CA SER A 382 21.94 39.43 -26.13
C SER A 382 20.67 38.65 -26.57
N LEU A 383 19.45 39.19 -26.38
CA LEU A 383 18.15 38.52 -26.62
C LEU A 383 17.36 39.02 -27.86
N GLN A 384 16.75 38.10 -28.62
CA GLN A 384 15.57 38.30 -29.49
C GLN A 384 14.69 37.01 -29.46
N LYS A 385 13.44 37.05 -28.96
CA LYS A 385 12.15 37.22 -29.72
C LYS A 385 11.87 36.05 -30.71
N VAL A 386 10.68 35.41 -30.81
CA VAL A 386 9.28 35.91 -30.72
C VAL A 386 8.23 34.75 -30.71
N HIS A 387 7.11 34.90 -29.96
CA HIS A 387 5.72 34.35 -30.09
C HIS A 387 5.35 32.92 -30.60
N GLY A 388 4.27 32.33 -30.05
CA GLY A 388 3.27 31.58 -30.84
C GLY A 388 2.54 30.39 -30.19
N ILE A 389 1.20 30.32 -30.31
CA ILE A 389 0.25 29.39 -29.66
C ILE A 389 -0.88 29.11 -30.70
N GLN A 390 -1.50 27.95 -30.94
CA GLN A 390 -1.61 26.56 -30.38
C GLN A 390 -2.02 25.63 -31.59
N PRO A 391 -2.79 24.49 -31.52
CA PRO A 391 -2.97 23.36 -30.57
C PRO A 391 -2.99 21.92 -31.21
N SER A 392 -3.34 20.89 -30.41
CA SER A 392 -3.87 19.53 -30.73
C SER A 392 -2.88 18.48 -31.31
N GLU A 393 -2.90 17.20 -30.88
CA GLU A 393 -4.01 16.21 -31.05
C GLU A 393 -4.36 15.32 -29.82
N ASP A 394 -3.81 15.58 -28.62
CA ASP A 394 -3.94 14.71 -27.43
C ASP A 394 -5.30 14.76 -26.68
N ASP A 395 -6.40 14.44 -27.38
CA ASP A 395 -7.74 14.19 -26.80
C ASP A 395 -8.07 12.67 -26.72
N PHE A 396 -7.06 11.79 -26.74
CA PHE A 396 -7.19 10.32 -26.68
C PHE A 396 -6.15 9.62 -25.79
#